data_AF-A0A6N7XNG5-F1
#
_entry.id   AF-A0A6N7XNG5-F1
#
_cell.length_a   1.000
_cell.length_b   1.000
_cell.length_c   1.000
_cell.angle_alpha   90.00
_cell.angle_beta   90.00
_cell.angle_gamma   90.00
#
_symmetry.space_group_name_H-M   'P 1'
#
loop_
_entity.id
_entity.type
_entity.pdbx_description
1 polymer ?
#
loop_
_entity_poly.entity_id
_entity_poly.type
_entity_poly.pdbx_seq_one_letter_code
_entity_poly.pdbx_strand_id
1 'polypeptide(L)'
;MSKGKHLTLDDRKSIQMGLKEGRNFQEIAHEIGKDPSTVSKEIRNHRVARRTASFNPCIKAKDCYHDRDICFPCRRHYHGYCRRCPVAKCYETCPDFSQEICRHVKSPPYVCNGCSERRRCKLERYIYDAYEAQKTYEKTLSESRTGFAISYEELKRLDDLISPLIRQGQSILHICQSNKDLIMCDEKTIYNYIDDNLLSVGNLDLPRKVRYRVRKKKRAVQVDKQCYVGRTYEDIRTFLAACPDVAV
;
A
#
# COMPACT_ATOMS: atom_id res chain seq x y z
N MET A 1 1.45 2.27 25.34
CA MET A 1 1.77 2.12 23.89
C MET A 1 0.85 1.08 23.27
N SER A 2 0.17 1.38 22.18
CA SER A 2 -0.69 0.40 21.49
C SER A 2 0.14 -0.54 20.63
N LYS A 3 0.56 -1.68 21.20
CA LYS A 3 1.30 -2.70 20.47
C LYS A 3 0.45 -3.23 19.30
N GLY A 4 1.04 -3.31 18.11
CA GLY A 4 0.46 -3.97 16.94
C GLY A 4 -0.65 -3.23 16.18
N LYS A 5 -1.07 -2.02 16.61
CA LYS A 5 -2.06 -1.24 15.84
C LYS A 5 -1.38 -0.45 14.73
N HIS A 6 -1.92 -0.56 13.51
CA HIS A 6 -1.52 0.28 12.36
C HIS A 6 -1.71 1.77 12.65
N LEU A 7 -0.96 2.62 11.94
CA LEU A 7 -1.18 4.07 11.97
C LEU A 7 -2.51 4.40 11.32
N THR A 8 -3.28 5.27 11.97
CA THR A 8 -4.49 5.87 11.43
C THR A 8 -4.14 7.06 10.53
N LEU A 9 -5.12 7.56 9.78
CA LEU A 9 -4.94 8.79 9.01
C LEU A 9 -4.62 9.99 9.91
N ASP A 10 -5.20 10.07 11.11
CA ASP A 10 -4.95 11.18 12.05
C ASP A 10 -3.55 11.10 12.66
N ASP A 11 -3.01 9.90 12.91
CA ASP A 11 -1.60 9.74 13.28
C ASP A 11 -0.69 10.28 12.16
N ARG A 12 -1.00 9.97 10.90
CA ARG A 12 -0.23 10.46 9.73
C ARG A 12 -0.32 11.96 9.56
N LYS A 13 -1.49 12.57 9.81
CA LYS A 13 -1.65 14.04 9.82
C LYS A 13 -0.79 14.67 10.92
N SER A 14 -0.77 14.07 12.11
CA SER A 14 0.05 14.53 13.24
C SER A 14 1.55 14.47 12.90
N ILE A 15 2.00 13.38 12.27
CA ILE A 15 3.36 13.27 11.72
C ILE A 15 3.64 14.39 10.71
N GLN A 16 2.75 14.62 9.74
CA GLN A 16 2.93 15.66 8.73
C GLN A 16 3.02 17.06 9.35
N MET A 17 2.22 17.36 10.38
CA MET A 17 2.24 18.62 11.11
C MET A 17 3.54 18.80 11.89
N GLY A 18 3.94 17.81 12.69
CA GLY A 18 5.20 17.87 13.43
C GLY A 18 6.43 18.03 12.54
N LEU A 19 6.43 17.40 11.36
CA LEU A 19 7.49 17.58 10.36
C LEU A 19 7.52 19.00 9.75
N LYS A 20 6.38 19.68 9.64
CA LYS A 20 6.32 21.08 9.20
C LYS A 20 6.84 22.03 10.28
N GLU A 21 6.56 21.73 11.54
CA GLU A 21 7.01 22.48 12.71
C GLU A 21 8.48 22.24 13.05
N GLY A 22 9.11 21.22 12.46
CA GLY A 22 10.51 20.89 12.73
C GLY A 22 10.71 20.08 14.02
N ARG A 23 9.64 19.48 14.55
CA ARG A 23 9.69 18.61 15.74
C ARG A 23 10.52 17.35 15.48
N ASN A 24 11.16 16.85 16.52
CA ASN A 24 11.97 15.64 16.43
C ASN A 24 11.07 14.37 16.45
N PHE A 25 11.64 13.22 16.07
CA PHE A 25 10.86 11.98 16.01
C PHE A 25 10.35 11.49 17.36
N GLN A 26 11.00 11.85 18.47
CA GLN A 26 10.57 11.46 19.81
C GLN A 26 9.29 12.20 20.20
N GLU A 27 9.26 13.52 19.97
CA GLU A 27 8.09 14.37 20.22
C GLU A 27 6.88 13.92 19.41
N ILE A 28 7.07 13.71 18.09
CA ILE A 28 6.01 13.26 17.19
C ILE A 28 5.49 11.88 17.64
N ALA A 29 6.39 10.96 17.99
CA ALA A 29 6.02 9.62 18.41
C ALA A 29 5.26 9.61 19.75
N HIS A 30 5.65 10.46 20.69
CA HIS A 30 4.96 10.63 21.97
C HIS A 30 3.52 11.12 21.76
N GLU A 31 3.31 12.12 20.89
CA GLU A 31 1.98 12.67 20.57
C GLU A 31 1.02 11.58 20.04
N ILE A 32 1.49 10.74 19.12
CA ILE A 32 0.66 9.66 18.53
C ILE A 32 0.67 8.35 19.34
N GLY A 33 1.39 8.30 20.47
CA GLY A 33 1.50 7.11 21.32
C GLY A 33 2.19 5.91 20.64
N LYS A 34 3.17 6.16 19.77
CA LYS A 34 3.96 5.15 19.02
C LYS A 34 5.44 5.24 19.35
N ASP A 35 6.22 4.31 18.79
CA ASP A 35 7.67 4.30 18.93
C ASP A 35 8.33 5.24 17.88
N PRO A 36 9.40 5.97 18.21
CA PRO A 36 10.12 6.85 17.26
C PRO A 36 10.59 6.13 15.99
N SER A 37 10.92 4.83 16.08
CA SER A 37 11.27 4.04 14.90
C SER A 37 10.07 3.82 13.96
N THR A 38 8.84 3.81 14.48
CA THR A 38 7.62 3.74 13.66
C THR A 38 7.47 5.00 12.83
N VAL A 39 7.64 6.17 13.44
CA VAL A 39 7.63 7.47 12.74
C VAL A 39 8.72 7.51 11.67
N SER A 40 9.95 7.11 12.01
CA SER A 40 11.08 7.05 11.06
C SER A 40 10.82 6.12 9.86
N LYS A 41 10.24 4.93 10.09
CA LYS A 41 9.90 3.98 9.03
C LYS A 41 8.78 4.50 8.14
N GLU A 42 7.71 5.00 8.75
CA GLU A 42 6.57 5.61 8.05
C GLU A 42 7.04 6.71 7.09
N ILE A 43 7.86 7.66 7.57
CA ILE A 43 8.35 8.76 6.74
C ILE A 43 9.23 8.24 5.59
N ARG A 44 10.14 7.30 5.85
CA ARG A 44 11.04 6.78 4.81
C ARG A 44 10.31 5.98 3.75
N ASN A 45 9.28 5.22 4.14
CA ASN A 45 8.50 4.37 3.23
C ASN A 45 7.52 5.17 2.37
N HIS A 46 7.01 6.30 2.88
CA HIS A 46 5.93 7.05 2.24
C HIS A 46 6.31 8.49 1.81
N ARG A 47 7.60 8.86 1.85
CA ARG A 47 8.06 10.13 1.28
C ARG A 47 8.04 10.12 -0.24
N VAL A 48 7.67 11.25 -0.84
CA VAL A 48 7.56 11.42 -2.29
C VAL A 48 8.60 12.40 -2.80
N ALA A 49 9.34 11.99 -3.84
CA ALA A 49 10.30 12.85 -4.52
C ALA A 49 9.58 13.92 -5.37
N ARG A 50 9.98 15.17 -5.24
CA ARG A 50 9.43 16.31 -5.97
C ARG A 50 10.57 17.17 -6.51
N ARG A 51 10.46 17.58 -7.78
CA ARG A 51 11.36 18.50 -8.46
C ARG A 51 10.61 19.79 -8.80
N THR A 52 11.28 20.93 -8.70
CA THR A 52 10.74 22.21 -9.21
C THR A 52 11.14 22.42 -10.66
N ALA A 53 10.48 23.36 -11.34
CA ALA A 53 10.90 23.79 -12.68
C ALA A 53 12.35 24.31 -12.71
N SER A 54 12.81 24.89 -11.60
CA SER A 54 14.19 25.37 -11.41
C SER A 54 15.17 24.30 -10.94
N PHE A 55 14.81 23.01 -11.04
CA PHE A 55 15.65 21.90 -10.61
C PHE A 55 16.99 21.92 -11.36
N ASN A 56 18.06 21.96 -10.57
CA ASN A 56 19.42 21.84 -11.04
C ASN A 56 20.26 21.30 -9.89
N PRO A 57 20.61 20.00 -9.91
CA PRO A 57 21.34 19.35 -8.83
C PRO A 57 22.85 19.52 -8.96
N CYS A 58 23.37 20.43 -9.79
CA CYS A 58 24.81 20.59 -9.93
C CYS A 58 25.42 21.29 -8.72
N ILE A 59 26.44 20.70 -8.09
CA ILE A 59 27.16 21.29 -6.94
C ILE A 59 27.82 22.63 -7.31
N LYS A 60 28.29 22.75 -8.55
CA LYS A 60 28.91 23.96 -9.09
C LYS A 60 27.87 24.98 -9.57
N ALA A 61 26.56 24.74 -9.40
CA ALA A 61 25.53 25.57 -10.04
C ALA A 61 25.63 27.06 -9.70
N LYS A 62 26.05 27.44 -8.49
CA LYS A 62 26.17 28.86 -8.09
C LYS A 62 27.37 29.56 -8.73
N ASP A 63 28.44 28.83 -9.00
CA ASP A 63 29.73 29.35 -9.48
C ASP A 63 30.07 28.84 -10.89
N CYS A 64 29.09 28.27 -11.59
CA CYS A 64 29.22 27.82 -12.98
C CYS A 64 28.97 28.98 -13.96
N TYR A 65 29.96 29.25 -14.81
CA TYR A 65 29.96 30.37 -15.78
C TYR A 65 29.82 29.94 -17.25
N HIS A 66 29.61 28.65 -17.53
CA HIS A 66 29.30 28.15 -18.87
C HIS A 66 28.17 28.95 -19.53
N ASP A 67 28.40 29.45 -20.74
CA ASP A 67 27.48 30.23 -21.55
C ASP A 67 27.50 29.72 -23.00
N ARG A 68 26.42 29.04 -23.41
CA ARG A 68 26.18 28.50 -24.76
C ARG A 68 27.21 27.52 -25.31
N ASP A 69 28.00 26.93 -24.43
CA ASP A 69 29.10 26.02 -24.73
C ASP A 69 28.81 24.57 -24.33
N ILE A 70 27.84 24.33 -23.45
CA ILE A 70 27.48 22.98 -22.98
C ILE A 70 26.66 22.18 -24.01
N CYS A 71 25.77 22.81 -24.76
CA CYS A 71 24.91 22.14 -25.72
C CYS A 71 25.24 22.56 -27.15
N PHE A 72 25.39 21.60 -28.05
CA PHE A 72 25.75 21.84 -29.44
C PHE A 72 24.75 21.17 -30.41
N PRO A 73 24.07 21.92 -31.30
CA PRO A 73 24.02 23.39 -31.34
C PRO A 73 23.21 23.97 -30.17
N CYS A 74 23.59 25.15 -29.69
CA CYS A 74 22.86 25.83 -28.63
C CYS A 74 21.52 26.35 -29.16
N ARG A 75 20.40 25.80 -28.65
CA ARG A 75 19.03 26.17 -29.05
C ARG A 75 18.46 27.35 -28.26
N ARG A 76 19.27 28.06 -27.48
CA ARG A 76 18.82 29.17 -26.63
C ARG A 76 18.85 30.47 -27.43
N HIS A 77 17.69 31.12 -27.60
CA HIS A 77 17.56 32.37 -28.35
C HIS A 77 18.26 33.57 -27.67
N TYR A 78 18.31 33.61 -26.34
CA TYR A 78 18.90 34.73 -25.57
C TYR A 78 20.22 34.35 -24.90
N HIS A 79 21.09 35.34 -24.70
CA HIS A 79 22.35 35.18 -23.92
C HIS A 79 22.07 34.74 -22.48
N GLY A 80 22.97 33.93 -21.92
CA GLY A 80 22.99 33.68 -20.49
C GLY A 80 23.46 32.29 -20.09
N TYR A 81 23.85 32.17 -18.82
CA TYR A 81 24.46 30.96 -18.29
C TYR A 81 23.61 29.69 -18.46
N CYS A 82 24.27 28.62 -18.88
CA CYS A 82 23.70 27.29 -19.11
C CYS A 82 23.02 26.70 -17.86
N ARG A 83 23.51 27.04 -16.65
CA ARG A 83 22.92 26.64 -15.36
C ARG A 83 21.47 27.09 -15.15
N ARG A 84 20.98 28.06 -15.92
CA ARG A 84 19.59 28.56 -15.92
C ARG A 84 18.91 28.38 -17.29
N CYS A 85 19.45 27.52 -18.14
CA CYS A 85 18.88 27.31 -19.47
C CYS A 85 17.52 26.60 -19.34
N PRO A 86 16.43 27.17 -19.88
CA PRO A 86 15.11 26.55 -19.83
C PRO A 86 14.92 25.47 -20.90
N VAL A 87 15.78 25.47 -21.93
CA VAL A 87 15.68 24.58 -23.09
C VAL A 87 16.51 23.31 -22.88
N ALA A 88 17.80 23.47 -22.61
CA ALA A 88 18.72 22.37 -22.37
C ALA A 88 19.01 22.26 -20.87
N LYS A 89 18.83 21.07 -20.31
CA LYS A 89 19.18 20.81 -18.92
C LYS A 89 20.67 20.57 -18.82
N CYS A 90 21.42 21.57 -18.36
CA CYS A 90 22.88 21.49 -18.33
C CYS A 90 23.40 20.27 -17.56
N TYR A 91 22.68 19.79 -16.55
CA TYR A 91 23.07 18.61 -15.76
C TYR A 91 22.98 17.28 -16.53
N GLU A 92 22.37 17.23 -17.72
CA GLU A 92 22.30 16.02 -18.55
C GLU A 92 23.48 15.92 -19.54
N THR A 93 24.11 17.05 -19.90
CA THR A 93 25.11 17.09 -20.99
C THR A 93 26.43 17.76 -20.61
N CYS A 94 26.52 18.44 -19.46
CA CYS A 94 27.72 19.13 -19.03
C CYS A 94 28.81 18.13 -18.59
N PRO A 95 30.03 18.18 -19.17
CA PRO A 95 31.13 17.30 -18.75
C PRO A 95 31.60 17.59 -17.32
N ASP A 96 31.47 18.84 -16.86
CA ASP A 96 31.85 19.28 -15.51
C ASP A 96 30.79 19.02 -14.44
N PHE A 97 29.67 18.39 -14.80
CA PHE A 97 28.56 18.14 -13.91
C PHE A 97 28.97 17.23 -12.74
N SER A 98 28.59 17.64 -11.54
CA SER A 98 28.68 16.81 -10.34
C SER A 98 27.43 17.01 -9.50
N GLN A 99 26.80 15.90 -9.11
CA GLN A 99 25.52 15.91 -8.46
C GLN A 99 25.64 16.24 -6.96
N GLU A 100 24.97 17.30 -6.54
CA GLU A 100 24.68 17.62 -5.14
C GLU A 100 23.43 16.88 -4.67
N ILE A 101 23.56 16.17 -3.56
CA ILE A 101 22.44 15.47 -2.90
C ILE A 101 22.16 16.15 -1.57
N CYS A 102 20.89 16.48 -1.33
CA CYS A 102 20.48 17.13 -0.09
C CYS A 102 20.80 16.26 1.14
N ARG A 103 21.41 16.85 2.16
CA ARG A 103 21.73 16.19 3.44
C ARG A 103 20.51 15.56 4.12
N HIS A 104 19.34 16.19 3.98
CA HIS A 104 18.08 15.72 4.55
C HIS A 104 17.57 14.43 3.89
N VAL A 105 18.18 13.95 2.81
CA VAL A 105 17.82 12.64 2.23
C VAL A 105 18.39 11.49 3.07
N LYS A 106 19.60 11.68 3.59
CA LYS A 106 20.38 10.67 4.32
C LYS A 106 20.26 10.79 5.84
N SER A 107 19.76 11.91 6.34
CA SER A 107 19.63 12.21 7.77
C SER A 107 18.19 12.58 8.14
N PRO A 108 17.77 12.35 9.40
CA PRO A 108 16.50 12.84 9.91
C PRO A 108 16.32 14.34 9.64
N PRO A 109 15.12 14.80 9.23
CA PRO A 109 13.85 14.05 9.21
C PRO A 109 13.58 13.28 7.90
N TYR A 110 14.56 13.06 7.02
CA TYR A 110 14.42 12.36 5.72
C TYR A 110 13.56 13.06 4.66
N VAL A 111 12.97 14.21 5.01
CA VAL A 111 12.06 15.00 4.19
C VAL A 111 12.30 16.51 4.38
N CYS A 112 11.69 17.31 3.51
CA CYS A 112 11.87 18.76 3.45
C CYS A 112 10.69 19.56 4.03
N ASN A 113 9.69 18.92 4.64
CA ASN A 113 8.44 19.57 5.08
C ASN A 113 8.66 20.88 5.86
N GLY A 114 9.56 20.87 6.86
CA GLY A 114 9.94 22.02 7.67
C GLY A 114 11.23 22.74 7.24
N CYS A 115 11.76 22.48 6.04
CA CYS A 115 13.02 23.11 5.60
C CYS A 115 12.81 24.60 5.24
N SER A 116 13.55 25.50 5.89
CA SER A 116 13.50 26.96 5.66
C SER A 116 13.88 27.34 4.22
N GLU A 117 14.94 26.72 3.71
CA GLU A 117 15.45 26.95 2.34
C GLU A 117 14.64 26.23 1.26
N ARG A 118 13.56 25.52 1.63
CA ARG A 118 12.76 24.72 0.68
C ARG A 118 12.31 25.51 -0.52
N ARG A 119 11.92 26.78 -0.37
CA ARG A 119 11.41 27.60 -1.50
C ARG A 119 12.48 27.85 -2.56
N ARG A 120 13.74 28.06 -2.15
CA ARG A 120 14.88 28.43 -3.03
C ARG A 120 15.72 27.22 -3.47
N CYS A 121 15.60 26.09 -2.77
CA CYS A 121 16.36 24.88 -3.02
C CYS A 121 16.16 24.33 -4.44
N LYS A 122 17.23 24.07 -5.19
CA LYS A 122 17.15 23.54 -6.57
C LYS A 122 17.38 22.03 -6.66
N LEU A 123 17.55 21.37 -5.52
CA LEU A 123 17.76 19.94 -5.44
C LEU A 123 16.42 19.18 -5.47
N GLU A 124 16.50 17.87 -5.68
CA GLU A 124 15.35 16.99 -5.52
C GLU A 124 14.95 16.97 -4.04
N ARG A 125 13.65 17.15 -3.79
CA ARG A 125 13.12 17.29 -2.44
C ARG A 125 12.25 16.08 -2.13
N TYR A 126 12.27 15.63 -0.89
CA TYR A 126 11.33 14.62 -0.43
C TYR A 126 10.28 15.26 0.44
N ILE A 127 9.00 14.99 0.18
CA ILE A 127 7.89 15.53 0.94
C ILE A 127 7.09 14.36 1.50
N TYR A 128 6.76 14.42 2.78
CA TYR A 128 5.78 13.53 3.39
C TYR A 128 4.40 14.19 3.32
N ASP A 129 3.43 13.47 2.77
CA ASP A 129 2.02 13.87 2.76
C ASP A 129 1.17 12.77 3.37
N ALA A 130 0.32 13.12 4.34
CA ALA A 130 -0.44 12.15 5.11
C ALA A 130 -1.46 11.38 4.24
N TYR A 131 -2.06 12.05 3.26
CA TYR A 131 -3.05 11.42 2.38
C TYR A 131 -2.39 10.53 1.34
N GLU A 132 -1.27 10.95 0.74
CA GLU A 132 -0.48 10.09 -0.14
C GLU A 132 0.06 8.86 0.62
N ALA A 133 0.51 9.04 1.87
CA ALA A 133 0.96 7.95 2.74
C ALA A 133 -0.18 6.97 3.08
N GLN A 134 -1.36 7.47 3.45
CA GLN A 134 -2.54 6.64 3.71
C GLN A 134 -2.95 5.83 2.49
N LYS A 135 -3.05 6.48 1.32
CA LYS A 135 -3.44 5.85 0.06
C LYS A 135 -2.46 4.75 -0.34
N THR A 136 -1.16 5.00 -0.22
CA THR A 136 -0.12 3.99 -0.52
C THR A 136 -0.16 2.83 0.47
N TYR A 137 -0.36 3.09 1.75
CA TYR A 137 -0.56 2.06 2.77
C TYR A 137 -1.78 1.16 2.47
N GLU A 138 -2.95 1.75 2.18
CA GLU A 138 -4.18 1.02 1.86
C GLU A 138 -4.03 0.17 0.59
N LYS A 139 -3.34 0.72 -0.42
CA LYS A 139 -3.03 0.00 -1.64
C LYS A 139 -2.16 -1.23 -1.34
N THR A 140 -1.05 -1.07 -0.63
CA THR A 140 -0.18 -2.20 -0.25
C THR A 140 -0.92 -3.21 0.61
N LEU A 141 -1.77 -2.75 1.53
CA LEU A 141 -2.59 -3.62 2.37
C LEU A 141 -3.55 -4.47 1.52
N SER A 142 -4.21 -3.85 0.53
CA SER A 142 -5.07 -4.55 -0.42
C SER A 142 -4.25 -5.53 -1.25
N GLU A 143 -3.18 -5.08 -1.89
CA GLU A 143 -2.34 -5.90 -2.77
C GLU A 143 -1.79 -7.13 -2.07
N SER A 144 -1.33 -6.98 -0.81
CA SER A 144 -0.81 -8.09 0.00
C SER A 144 -1.86 -9.16 0.36
N ARG A 145 -3.14 -8.83 0.26
CA ARG A 145 -4.28 -9.69 0.62
C ARG A 145 -5.07 -10.15 -0.59
N THR A 146 -4.66 -9.74 -1.78
CA THR A 146 -5.28 -10.12 -3.05
C THR A 146 -4.39 -11.09 -3.79
N GLY A 147 -5.00 -12.00 -4.53
CA GLY A 147 -4.29 -13.01 -5.32
C GLY A 147 -4.28 -14.37 -4.65
N PHE A 148 -3.67 -15.33 -5.35
CA PHE A 148 -3.61 -16.72 -4.94
C PHE A 148 -2.25 -16.98 -4.30
N ALA A 149 -2.27 -17.62 -3.13
CA ALA A 149 -1.06 -18.05 -2.43
C ALA A 149 -0.50 -19.34 -3.05
N ILE A 150 -0.27 -19.35 -4.36
CA ILE A 150 0.26 -20.49 -5.12
C ILE A 150 1.19 -19.99 -6.23
N SER A 151 2.30 -20.69 -6.46
CA SER A 151 3.19 -20.36 -7.57
C SER A 151 2.58 -20.83 -8.89
N TYR A 152 3.08 -20.28 -10.00
CA TYR A 152 2.64 -20.72 -11.33
C TYR A 152 2.95 -22.19 -11.58
N GLU A 153 4.13 -22.65 -11.16
CA GLU A 153 4.59 -24.03 -11.33
C GLU A 153 3.72 -25.00 -10.51
N GLU A 154 3.37 -24.62 -9.28
CA GLU A 154 2.53 -25.43 -8.43
C GLU A 154 1.08 -25.48 -8.93
N LEU A 155 0.55 -24.35 -9.40
CA LEU A 155 -0.77 -24.29 -10.05
C LEU A 155 -0.79 -25.17 -11.30
N LYS A 156 0.24 -25.11 -12.13
CA LYS A 156 0.37 -25.94 -13.33
C LYS A 156 0.45 -27.43 -12.98
N ARG A 157 1.21 -27.80 -11.96
CA ARG A 157 1.28 -29.19 -11.46
C ARG A 157 -0.09 -29.70 -11.01
N LEU A 158 -0.83 -28.87 -10.27
CA LEU A 158 -2.20 -29.20 -9.86
C LEU A 158 -3.13 -29.32 -11.08
N ASP A 159 -3.03 -28.41 -12.04
CA ASP A 159 -3.84 -28.42 -13.26
C ASP A 159 -3.59 -29.69 -14.09
N ASP A 160 -2.32 -30.02 -14.34
CA ASP A 160 -1.89 -31.21 -15.08
C ASP A 160 -2.41 -32.51 -14.42
N LEU A 161 -2.60 -32.53 -13.09
CA LEU A 161 -3.13 -33.67 -12.33
C LEU A 161 -4.67 -33.71 -12.31
N ILE A 162 -5.31 -32.59 -11.97
CA ILE A 162 -6.74 -32.53 -11.65
C ILE A 162 -7.59 -32.42 -12.92
N SER A 163 -7.18 -31.59 -13.89
CA SER A 163 -7.98 -31.30 -15.08
C SER A 163 -8.31 -32.53 -15.92
N PRO A 164 -7.38 -33.47 -16.19
CA PRO A 164 -7.70 -34.70 -16.93
C PRO A 164 -8.74 -35.56 -16.21
N LEU A 165 -8.65 -35.71 -14.88
CA LEU A 165 -9.55 -36.54 -14.08
C LEU A 165 -10.98 -35.94 -14.02
N ILE A 166 -11.09 -34.61 -13.94
CA ILE A 166 -12.38 -33.93 -14.00
C ILE A 166 -13.04 -34.15 -15.38
N ARG A 167 -12.27 -34.06 -16.48
CA ARG A 167 -12.80 -34.33 -17.83
C ARG A 167 -13.23 -35.79 -18.02
N GLN A 168 -12.64 -36.73 -17.28
CA GLN A 168 -13.10 -38.12 -17.20
C GLN A 168 -14.38 -38.28 -16.34
N GLY A 169 -14.89 -37.21 -15.75
CA GLY A 169 -16.13 -37.18 -14.97
C GLY A 169 -15.95 -37.47 -13.48
N GLN A 170 -14.70 -37.55 -12.98
CA GLN A 170 -14.46 -37.73 -11.55
C GLN A 170 -14.82 -36.47 -10.75
N SER A 171 -15.42 -36.65 -9.57
CA SER A 171 -15.69 -35.54 -8.65
C SER A 171 -14.40 -35.10 -7.93
N ILE A 172 -14.29 -33.80 -7.61
CA ILE A 172 -13.15 -33.25 -6.86
C ILE A 172 -12.90 -33.99 -5.55
N LEU A 173 -13.95 -34.30 -4.78
CA LEU A 173 -13.86 -35.10 -3.55
C LEU A 173 -13.10 -36.42 -3.78
N HIS A 174 -13.49 -37.16 -4.83
CA HIS A 174 -12.84 -38.42 -5.17
C HIS A 174 -11.37 -38.22 -5.59
N ILE A 175 -11.10 -37.20 -6.41
CA ILE A 175 -9.74 -36.87 -6.87
C ILE A 175 -8.83 -36.56 -5.67
N CYS A 176 -9.30 -35.73 -4.74
CA CYS A 176 -8.56 -35.35 -3.52
C CYS A 176 -8.35 -36.53 -2.58
N GLN A 177 -9.32 -37.43 -2.43
CA GLN A 177 -9.19 -38.62 -1.59
C GLN A 177 -8.19 -39.62 -2.16
N SER A 178 -8.25 -39.88 -3.47
CA SER A 178 -7.37 -40.84 -4.14
C SER A 178 -5.93 -40.34 -4.31
N ASN A 179 -5.72 -39.02 -4.38
CA ASN A 179 -4.41 -38.39 -4.66
C ASN A 179 -3.96 -37.45 -3.53
N LYS A 180 -4.34 -37.73 -2.28
CA LYS A 180 -4.10 -36.84 -1.14
C LYS A 180 -2.63 -36.47 -0.94
N ASP A 181 -1.71 -37.39 -1.21
CA ASP A 181 -0.26 -37.15 -1.06
C ASP A 181 0.30 -36.23 -2.17
N LEU A 182 -0.39 -36.13 -3.30
CA LEU A 182 -0.01 -35.27 -4.42
C LEU A 182 -0.71 -33.90 -4.33
N ILE A 183 -1.94 -33.88 -3.83
CA ILE A 183 -2.80 -32.71 -3.70
C ILE A 183 -2.70 -32.19 -2.27
N MET A 184 -1.75 -31.27 -2.05
CA MET A 184 -1.49 -30.62 -0.76
C MET A 184 -2.50 -29.50 -0.44
N CYS A 185 -3.60 -29.39 -1.18
CA CYS A 185 -4.64 -28.38 -0.98
C CYS A 185 -5.99 -29.02 -0.66
N ASP A 186 -6.83 -28.29 0.06
CA ASP A 186 -8.17 -28.74 0.38
C ASP A 186 -9.12 -28.60 -0.84
N GLU A 187 -10.23 -29.33 -0.80
CA GLU A 187 -11.23 -29.33 -1.88
C GLU A 187 -11.78 -27.93 -2.16
N LYS A 188 -11.98 -27.10 -1.13
CA LYS A 188 -12.53 -25.75 -1.30
C LYS A 188 -11.54 -24.86 -2.04
N THR A 189 -10.25 -25.00 -1.79
CA THR A 189 -9.20 -24.31 -2.57
C THR A 189 -9.26 -24.67 -4.06
N ILE A 190 -9.45 -25.95 -4.40
CA ILE A 190 -9.60 -26.38 -5.80
C ILE A 190 -10.88 -25.82 -6.41
N TYR A 191 -12.00 -25.83 -5.69
CA TYR A 191 -13.23 -25.19 -6.15
C TYR A 191 -13.04 -23.69 -6.43
N ASN A 192 -12.34 -22.97 -5.55
CA ASN A 192 -12.04 -21.55 -5.74
C ASN A 192 -11.19 -21.34 -7.01
N TYR A 193 -10.15 -22.16 -7.22
CA TYR A 193 -9.30 -22.06 -8.41
C TYR A 193 -10.08 -22.30 -9.71
N ILE A 194 -11.04 -23.24 -9.71
CA ILE A 194 -11.92 -23.46 -10.87
C ILE A 194 -12.90 -22.31 -11.06
N ASP A 195 -13.49 -21.80 -9.98
CA ASP A 195 -14.42 -20.66 -10.03
C ASP A 195 -13.74 -19.38 -10.56
N ASP A 196 -12.47 -19.19 -10.21
CA ASP A 196 -11.63 -18.09 -10.68
C ASP A 196 -10.93 -18.37 -12.03
N ASN A 197 -11.22 -19.51 -12.67
CA ASN A 197 -10.67 -19.96 -13.97
C ASN A 197 -9.13 -20.04 -14.01
N LEU A 198 -8.51 -20.47 -12.92
CA LEU A 198 -7.06 -20.69 -12.83
C LEU A 198 -6.61 -22.04 -13.40
N LEU A 199 -7.53 -23.01 -13.47
CA LEU A 199 -7.26 -24.33 -14.04
C LEU A 199 -7.78 -24.39 -15.48
N SER A 200 -7.26 -25.35 -16.26
CA SER A 200 -7.71 -25.62 -17.62
C SER A 200 -9.12 -26.21 -17.71
N VAL A 201 -9.73 -26.55 -16.57
CA VAL A 201 -11.13 -26.96 -16.45
C VAL A 201 -11.95 -25.88 -15.77
N GLY A 202 -13.19 -25.71 -16.23
CA GLY A 202 -14.12 -24.72 -15.72
C GLY A 202 -15.32 -25.34 -15.02
N ASN A 203 -16.24 -24.47 -14.60
CA ASN A 203 -17.47 -24.88 -13.94
C ASN A 203 -18.37 -25.80 -14.77
N LEU A 204 -18.25 -25.74 -16.11
CA LEU A 204 -19.00 -26.58 -17.04
C LEU A 204 -18.54 -28.05 -17.02
N ASP A 205 -17.27 -28.28 -16.70
CA ASP A 205 -16.66 -29.62 -16.66
C ASP A 205 -17.01 -30.36 -15.36
N LEU A 206 -17.45 -29.63 -14.34
CA LEU A 206 -17.73 -30.22 -13.03
C LEU A 206 -19.00 -31.08 -13.02
N PRO A 207 -18.93 -32.31 -12.48
CA PRO A 207 -20.10 -33.15 -12.32
C PRO A 207 -21.18 -32.41 -11.53
N ARG A 208 -22.34 -32.21 -12.17
CA ARG A 208 -23.58 -31.69 -11.57
C ARG A 208 -23.60 -30.20 -11.20
N LYS A 209 -22.48 -29.46 -11.20
CA LYS A 209 -22.44 -28.04 -10.75
C LYS A 209 -23.40 -27.15 -11.54
N VAL A 210 -23.42 -27.29 -12.86
CA VAL A 210 -24.31 -26.54 -13.76
C VAL A 210 -25.66 -27.23 -14.03
N ARG A 211 -25.80 -28.51 -13.64
CA ARG A 211 -27.06 -29.27 -13.81
C ARG A 211 -28.05 -29.00 -12.68
N TYR A 212 -27.55 -28.85 -11.46
CA TYR A 212 -28.42 -28.63 -10.31
C TYR A 212 -28.71 -27.15 -10.11
N ARG A 213 -29.99 -26.85 -9.87
CA ARG A 213 -30.42 -25.52 -9.50
C ARG A 213 -29.82 -25.13 -8.15
N VAL A 214 -29.24 -23.93 -8.09
CA VAL A 214 -28.75 -23.35 -6.83
C VAL A 214 -29.89 -23.33 -5.81
N ARG A 215 -29.63 -23.87 -4.61
CA ARG A 215 -30.62 -23.88 -3.53
C ARG A 215 -30.99 -22.43 -3.18
N LYS A 216 -32.30 -22.14 -3.13
CA LYS A 216 -32.79 -20.83 -2.70
C LYS A 216 -32.33 -20.58 -1.26
N LYS A 217 -31.59 -19.49 -1.03
CA LYS A 217 -31.28 -19.04 0.33
C LYS A 217 -32.61 -18.67 1.00
N LYS A 218 -32.85 -19.20 2.20
CA LYS A 218 -33.96 -18.73 3.03
C LYS A 218 -33.73 -17.24 3.27
N ARG A 219 -34.77 -16.42 3.10
CA ARG A 219 -34.68 -15.00 3.48
C ARG A 219 -34.34 -14.95 4.97
N ALA A 220 -33.35 -14.15 5.32
CA ALA A 220 -33.10 -13.87 6.73
C ALA A 220 -34.40 -13.33 7.31
N VAL A 221 -34.82 -13.87 8.46
CA VAL A 221 -35.95 -13.31 9.19
C VAL A 221 -35.55 -11.88 9.55
N GLN A 222 -36.27 -10.90 9.01
CA GLN A 222 -36.08 -9.52 9.44
C GLN A 222 -36.64 -9.42 10.85
N VAL A 223 -35.75 -9.39 11.83
CA VAL A 223 -36.14 -9.11 13.21
C VAL A 223 -36.43 -7.61 13.30
N ASP A 224 -37.61 -7.26 13.79
CA ASP A 224 -37.97 -5.87 14.04
C ASP A 224 -36.95 -5.24 15.00
N LYS A 225 -36.35 -4.11 14.60
CA LYS A 225 -35.37 -3.40 15.43
C LYS A 225 -35.97 -2.88 16.74
N GLN A 226 -37.31 -2.79 16.85
CA GLN A 226 -37.97 -2.52 18.13
C GLN A 226 -37.63 -3.58 19.19
N CYS A 227 -37.23 -4.79 18.81
CA CYS A 227 -36.79 -5.81 19.76
C CYS A 227 -35.55 -5.41 20.58
N TYR A 228 -34.79 -4.40 20.15
CA TYR A 228 -33.62 -3.88 20.86
C TYR A 228 -33.99 -2.81 21.90
N VAL A 229 -35.20 -2.26 21.86
CA VAL A 229 -35.68 -1.28 22.84
C VAL A 229 -35.84 -1.99 24.19
N GLY A 230 -35.24 -1.45 25.25
CA GLY A 230 -35.25 -2.07 26.58
C GLY A 230 -34.30 -3.27 26.72
N ARG A 231 -33.38 -3.48 25.76
CA ARG A 231 -32.37 -4.56 25.78
C ARG A 231 -30.95 -4.05 25.59
N THR A 232 -30.71 -2.78 25.94
CA THR A 232 -29.36 -2.22 25.96
C THR A 232 -28.57 -2.79 27.14
N TYR A 233 -27.24 -2.60 27.11
CA TYR A 233 -26.39 -2.96 28.25
C TYR A 233 -26.81 -2.23 29.54
N GLU A 234 -27.32 -1.00 29.42
CA GLU A 234 -27.84 -0.22 30.54
C GLU A 234 -29.14 -0.81 31.09
N ASP A 235 -30.04 -1.27 30.22
CA ASP A 235 -31.27 -1.96 30.62
C ASP A 235 -30.96 -3.27 31.37
N ILE A 236 -29.97 -4.04 30.88
CA ILE A 236 -29.50 -5.26 31.55
C ILE A 236 -28.93 -4.96 32.93
N ARG A 237 -28.10 -3.91 33.05
CA ARG A 237 -27.55 -3.50 34.35
C ARG A 237 -28.64 -3.07 35.33
N THR A 238 -29.63 -2.33 34.84
CA THR A 238 -30.78 -1.89 35.63
C THR A 238 -31.62 -3.08 36.10
N PHE A 239 -31.86 -4.05 35.21
CA PHE A 239 -32.59 -5.27 35.52
C PHE A 239 -31.87 -6.14 36.57
N LEU A 240 -30.56 -6.37 36.41
CA LEU A 240 -29.77 -7.15 37.38
C LEU A 240 -29.69 -6.47 38.75
N ALA A 241 -29.70 -5.14 38.81
CA ALA A 241 -29.77 -4.39 40.06
C ALA A 241 -31.14 -4.50 40.74
N ALA A 242 -32.23 -4.56 39.96
CA ALA A 242 -33.59 -4.68 40.45
C ALA A 242 -33.96 -6.12 40.85
N CYS A 243 -33.33 -7.13 40.25
CA CYS A 243 -33.60 -8.54 40.45
C CYS A 243 -32.30 -9.33 40.77
N PRO A 244 -31.78 -9.24 42.01
CA PRO A 244 -30.48 -9.84 42.39
C PRO A 244 -30.47 -11.38 42.36
N ASP A 245 -31.64 -12.01 42.43
CA ASP A 245 -31.81 -13.47 42.50
C ASP A 245 -31.76 -14.15 41.12
N VAL A 246 -31.66 -13.37 40.04
CA VAL A 246 -31.52 -13.91 38.68
C VAL A 246 -30.08 -14.39 38.49
N ALA A 247 -29.92 -15.71 38.39
CA ALA A 247 -28.62 -16.32 38.10
C ALA A 247 -28.11 -15.88 36.71
N VAL A 248 -26.85 -15.44 36.68
CA VAL A 248 -26.11 -15.02 35.47
C VAL A 248 -25.50 -16.23 34.77
#